data_AF-A0AAE6NI03-F1
#
_entry.id   AF-A0AAE6NI03-F1
#
_cell.length_a   1.000
_cell.length_b   1.000
_cell.length_c   1.000
_cell.angle_alpha   90.00
_cell.angle_beta   90.00
_cell.angle_gamma   90.00
#
_symmetry.space_group_name_H-M   'P 1'
#
loop_
_entity.id
_entity.type
_entity.pdbx_description
1 polymer ?
#
loop_
_entity_poly.entity_id
_entity_poly.type
_entity_poly.pdbx_seq_one_letter_code
_entity_poly.pdbx_strand_id
1 'polypeptide(L)'
;MGRSRRTIPEELLLLALDPTTGTTAQPQSLDLGLAGAQLVELALAGRIAPDGDRIAVVMARPTGDPTLDSALELLRRRGSPVRAVHWIGGPRLGLRQTYLTHLERCGMVHAVAGQMCGVLPTTRYQATETAISREIRARLDNAIRTGVPPDPRTAALAALAHAVGLGKHLYPGNEGRSSRSRLRDLIRHDPMGGLVAHAVMDVQNGVAAQPRRQQAAVAGPVRQPAARATADPAGAPVQSRHGHGRMARVGAR
;
A
#
# COMPACT_ATOMS: atom_id res chain seq x y z
N MET A 1 4.94 26.64 -11.33
CA MET A 1 4.71 25.19 -11.24
C MET A 1 3.80 24.94 -10.06
N GLY A 2 2.59 24.41 -10.34
CA GLY A 2 1.38 24.57 -9.53
C GLY A 2 1.45 23.96 -8.13
N ARG A 3 1.32 24.81 -7.10
CA ARG A 3 1.04 24.36 -5.74
C ARG A 3 -0.48 24.19 -5.58
N SER A 4 -1.01 23.06 -6.01
CA SER A 4 -2.36 22.64 -5.59
C SER A 4 -2.25 22.24 -4.11
N ARG A 5 -2.54 23.17 -3.19
CA ARG A 5 -2.15 23.10 -1.77
C ARG A 5 -3.13 22.26 -0.92
N ARG A 6 -3.54 21.09 -1.41
CA ARG A 6 -4.29 20.07 -0.67
C ARG A 6 -3.58 18.74 -0.82
N THR A 7 -3.68 17.88 0.17
CA THR A 7 -3.12 16.51 0.14
C THR A 7 -4.01 15.59 -0.70
N ILE A 8 -3.49 14.49 -1.26
CA ILE A 8 -4.25 13.52 -2.06
C ILE A 8 -5.43 12.95 -1.26
N PRO A 9 -5.32 12.65 0.05
CA PRO A 9 -6.46 12.24 0.86
C PRO A 9 -7.58 13.30 0.88
N GLU A 10 -7.23 14.57 1.02
CA GLU A 10 -8.20 15.67 1.00
C GLU A 10 -8.84 15.84 -0.39
N GLU A 11 -8.04 15.79 -1.46
CA GLU A 11 -8.54 15.88 -2.82
C GLU A 11 -9.52 14.73 -3.13
N LEU A 12 -9.17 13.50 -2.74
CA LEU A 12 -10.02 12.33 -2.91
C LEU A 12 -11.32 12.44 -2.12
N LEU A 13 -11.24 12.93 -0.88
CA LEU A 13 -12.40 13.14 -0.02
C LEU A 13 -13.35 14.20 -0.60
N LEU A 14 -12.82 15.33 -1.07
CA LEU A 14 -13.61 16.38 -1.72
C LEU A 14 -14.32 15.87 -2.98
N LEU A 15 -13.65 15.01 -3.77
CA LEU A 15 -14.25 14.38 -4.95
C LEU A 15 -15.33 13.35 -4.63
N ALA A 16 -15.37 12.83 -3.40
CA ALA A 16 -16.36 11.85 -2.96
C ALA A 16 -17.57 12.50 -2.29
N LEU A 17 -17.50 13.78 -1.92
CA LEU A 17 -18.58 14.49 -1.26
C LEU A 17 -19.48 15.19 -2.28
N ASP A 18 -20.76 14.89 -2.21
CA ASP A 18 -21.76 15.62 -2.99
C ASP A 18 -21.97 17.03 -2.39
N PRO A 19 -21.72 18.11 -3.15
CA PRO A 19 -21.83 19.48 -2.63
C PRO A 19 -23.27 19.92 -2.34
N THR A 20 -24.27 19.22 -2.89
CA THR A 20 -25.69 19.56 -2.73
C THR A 20 -26.32 18.79 -1.57
N THR A 21 -26.07 17.49 -1.50
CA THR A 21 -26.74 16.59 -0.55
C THR A 21 -25.90 16.26 0.68
N GLY A 22 -24.58 16.45 0.62
CA GLY A 22 -23.64 16.01 1.66
C GLY A 22 -23.48 14.49 1.74
N THR A 23 -23.93 13.78 0.70
CA THR A 23 -23.77 12.34 0.59
C THR A 23 -22.32 12.02 0.23
N THR A 24 -21.72 11.08 0.95
CA THR A 24 -20.41 10.53 0.60
C THR A 24 -20.59 9.35 -0.35
N ALA A 25 -20.00 9.45 -1.55
CA ALA A 25 -19.95 8.35 -2.51
C ALA A 25 -19.01 7.24 -2.02
N GLN A 26 -19.48 6.00 -2.07
CA GLN A 26 -18.70 4.79 -1.75
C GLN A 26 -17.97 4.86 -0.39
N PRO A 27 -18.68 5.13 0.73
CA PRO A 27 -18.03 5.47 2.01
C PRO A 27 -17.07 4.39 2.53
N GLN A 28 -17.38 3.11 2.32
CA GLN A 28 -16.53 1.99 2.74
C GLN A 28 -15.24 1.92 1.92
N SER A 29 -15.35 1.98 0.59
CA SER A 29 -14.20 1.99 -0.31
C SER A 29 -13.36 3.26 -0.16
N LEU A 30 -14.00 4.39 0.14
CA LEU A 30 -13.33 5.66 0.37
C LEU A 30 -12.35 5.58 1.55
N ASP A 31 -12.72 4.92 2.65
CA ASP A 31 -11.85 4.79 3.81
C ASP A 31 -10.55 4.02 3.47
N LEU A 32 -10.66 3.00 2.60
CA LEU A 32 -9.49 2.30 2.04
C LEU A 32 -8.67 3.24 1.14
N GLY A 33 -9.34 4.01 0.28
CA GLY A 33 -8.71 5.01 -0.56
C GLY A 33 -7.95 6.08 0.21
N LEU A 34 -8.47 6.54 1.36
CA LEU A 34 -7.80 7.51 2.21
C LEU A 34 -6.50 6.93 2.80
N ALA A 35 -6.53 5.68 3.24
CA ALA A 35 -5.32 4.99 3.71
C ALA A 35 -4.28 4.85 2.60
N GLY A 36 -4.73 4.56 1.39
CA GLY A 36 -3.90 4.52 0.19
C GLY A 36 -3.34 5.89 -0.21
N ALA A 37 -4.18 6.92 -0.16
CA ALA A 37 -3.85 8.30 -0.49
C ALA A 37 -2.75 8.86 0.42
N GLN A 38 -2.69 8.45 1.69
CA GLN A 38 -1.58 8.79 2.58
C GLN A 38 -0.25 8.25 2.06
N LEU A 39 -0.24 7.03 1.52
CA LEU A 39 0.97 6.44 0.94
C LEU A 39 1.40 7.19 -0.31
N VAL A 40 0.45 7.56 -1.17
CA VAL A 40 0.74 8.40 -2.33
C VAL A 40 1.36 9.73 -1.90
N GLU A 41 0.76 10.44 -0.94
CA GLU A 41 1.28 11.73 -0.48
C GLU A 41 2.67 11.60 0.16
N LEU A 42 2.90 10.55 0.96
CA LEU A 42 4.22 10.25 1.52
C LEU A 42 5.26 9.93 0.44
N ALA A 43 4.87 9.27 -0.64
CA ALA A 43 5.76 8.98 -1.77
C ALA A 43 6.11 10.22 -2.57
N LEU A 44 5.13 11.09 -2.84
CA LEU A 44 5.34 12.39 -3.48
C LEU A 44 6.25 13.29 -2.62
N ALA A 45 6.17 13.16 -1.29
CA ALA A 45 7.08 13.81 -0.35
C ALA A 45 8.46 13.12 -0.24
N GLY A 46 8.72 12.05 -0.99
CA GLY A 46 9.99 11.31 -0.97
C GLY A 46 10.29 10.59 0.34
N ARG A 47 9.25 10.30 1.15
CA ARG A 47 9.41 9.62 2.46
C ARG A 47 9.41 8.11 2.32
N ILE A 48 8.67 7.60 1.34
CA ILE A 48 8.53 6.18 1.06
C ILE A 48 8.66 5.92 -0.44
N ALA A 49 8.95 4.68 -0.81
CA ALA A 49 9.00 4.23 -2.20
C ALA A 49 8.33 2.86 -2.34
N PRO A 50 7.76 2.55 -3.52
CA PRO A 50 7.32 1.21 -3.83
C PRO A 50 8.52 0.24 -3.92
N ASP A 51 8.34 -0.96 -3.39
CA ASP A 51 9.25 -2.10 -3.46
C ASP A 51 8.42 -3.34 -3.85
N GLY A 52 8.22 -3.54 -5.15
CA GLY A 52 7.26 -4.53 -5.66
C GLY A 52 5.84 -4.27 -5.17
N ASP A 53 5.23 -5.23 -4.46
CA ASP A 53 3.90 -5.09 -3.81
C ASP A 53 3.96 -4.45 -2.42
N ARG A 54 5.13 -3.95 -2.02
CA ARG A 54 5.43 -3.42 -0.69
C ARG A 54 5.80 -1.94 -0.72
N ILE A 55 5.83 -1.37 0.47
CA ILE A 55 6.16 0.01 0.76
C ILE A 55 7.39 0.02 1.66
N ALA A 56 8.47 0.62 1.18
CA ALA A 56 9.70 0.82 1.94
C ALA A 56 9.80 2.27 2.42
N VAL A 57 10.23 2.47 3.67
CA VAL A 57 10.57 3.81 4.17
C VAL A 57 11.97 4.17 3.68
N VAL A 58 12.05 5.26 2.90
CA VAL A 58 13.31 5.77 2.34
C VAL A 58 13.87 6.90 3.20
N MET A 59 12.99 7.76 3.72
CA MET A 59 13.37 8.92 4.52
C MET A 59 12.35 9.17 5.61
N ALA A 60 12.74 8.96 6.86
CA ALA A 60 11.88 9.12 8.03
C ALA A 60 11.79 10.55 8.56
N ARG A 61 11.95 11.56 7.69
CA ARG A 61 11.80 12.97 8.10
C ARG A 61 10.32 13.36 8.16
N PRO A 62 9.88 14.12 9.16
CA PRO A 62 8.53 14.68 9.20
C PRO A 62 8.18 15.42 7.90
N THR A 63 6.90 15.37 7.56
CA THR A 63 6.27 16.06 6.44
C THR A 63 5.69 17.41 6.88
N GLY A 64 5.43 17.58 8.18
CA GLY A 64 4.75 18.75 8.74
C GLY A 64 3.22 18.57 8.79
N ASP A 65 2.68 17.48 8.25
CA ASP A 65 1.30 17.05 8.45
C ASP A 65 1.25 15.96 9.54
N PRO A 66 0.61 16.20 10.69
CA PRO A 66 0.56 15.23 11.79
C PRO A 66 -0.06 13.88 11.42
N THR A 67 -1.01 13.88 10.49
CA THR A 67 -1.71 12.66 10.03
C THR A 67 -0.79 11.81 9.17
N LEU A 68 -0.04 12.44 8.26
CA LEU A 68 0.99 11.76 7.45
C LEU A 68 2.18 11.33 8.30
N ASP A 69 2.60 12.14 9.27
CA ASP A 69 3.72 11.84 10.15
C ASP A 69 3.42 10.66 11.07
N SER A 70 2.17 10.54 11.54
CA SER A 70 1.70 9.36 12.28
C SER A 70 1.76 8.09 11.42
N ALA A 71 1.34 8.18 10.15
CA ALA A 71 1.44 7.06 9.22
C ALA A 71 2.89 6.67 8.90
N LEU A 72 3.76 7.66 8.70
CA LEU A 72 5.19 7.46 8.45
C LEU A 72 5.89 6.78 9.64
N GLU A 73 5.57 7.22 10.86
CA GLU A 73 6.11 6.63 12.09
C GLU A 73 5.65 5.17 12.28
N LEU A 74 4.39 4.87 11.98
CA LEU A 74 3.88 3.50 11.99
C LEU A 74 4.58 2.60 10.96
N LEU A 75 4.86 3.10 9.75
CA LEU A 75 5.65 2.38 8.76
C LEU A 75 7.08 2.16 9.24
N ARG A 76 7.72 3.20 9.78
CA ARG A 76 9.10 3.15 10.31
C ARG A 76 9.26 2.10 11.40
N ARG A 77 8.31 2.02 12.33
CA ARG A 77 8.31 1.04 13.44
C ARG A 77 8.23 -0.41 12.98
N ARG A 78 7.76 -0.69 11.76
CA ARG A 78 7.77 -2.06 11.21
C ARG A 78 9.17 -2.54 10.84
N GLY A 79 10.12 -1.64 10.63
CA GLY A 79 11.53 -1.96 10.36
C GLY A 79 11.79 -2.71 9.05
N SER A 80 10.76 -2.97 8.24
CA SER A 80 10.84 -3.73 7.00
C SER A 80 9.73 -3.31 6.02
N PRO A 81 9.90 -3.53 4.70
CA PRO A 81 8.89 -3.18 3.71
C PRO A 81 7.54 -3.85 3.98
N VAL A 82 6.47 -3.07 3.97
CA VAL A 82 5.10 -3.49 4.33
C VAL A 82 4.27 -3.68 3.07
N ARG A 83 3.55 -4.82 2.95
CA ARG A 83 2.62 -5.03 1.82
C ARG A 83 1.52 -3.97 1.82
N ALA A 84 1.28 -3.34 0.66
CA ALA A 84 0.29 -2.28 0.53
C ALA A 84 -1.12 -2.75 0.93
N VAL A 85 -1.51 -3.97 0.52
CA VAL A 85 -2.82 -4.57 0.85
C VAL A 85 -3.03 -4.72 2.37
N HIS A 86 -1.98 -5.06 3.13
CA HIS A 86 -2.08 -5.17 4.60
C HIS A 86 -2.13 -3.79 5.28
N TRP A 87 -1.41 -2.82 4.72
CA TRP A 87 -1.45 -1.46 5.24
C TRP A 87 -2.83 -0.82 5.05
N ILE A 88 -3.42 -1.02 3.87
CA ILE A 88 -4.71 -0.42 3.47
C ILE A 88 -5.87 -1.14 4.15
N GLY A 89 -5.84 -2.47 4.23
CA GLY A 89 -6.86 -3.27 4.92
C GLY A 89 -6.78 -3.25 6.45
N GLY A 90 -5.76 -2.59 7.02
CA GLY A 90 -5.60 -2.47 8.46
C GLY A 90 -6.60 -1.50 9.11
N PRO A 91 -6.76 -1.53 10.45
CA PRO A 91 -7.67 -0.63 11.15
C PRO A 91 -7.21 0.84 11.01
N ARG A 92 -8.12 1.71 10.53
CA ARG A 92 -7.91 3.16 10.35
C ARG A 92 -9.01 3.96 11.04
N LEU A 93 -9.17 3.71 12.34
CA LEU A 93 -10.18 4.39 13.16
C LEU A 93 -10.00 5.91 13.07
N GLY A 94 -11.06 6.62 12.68
CA GLY A 94 -11.10 8.07 12.65
C GLY A 94 -10.38 8.76 11.48
N LEU A 95 -9.73 8.04 10.56
CA LEU A 95 -8.94 8.67 9.49
C LEU A 95 -9.75 9.66 8.64
N ARG A 96 -10.95 9.24 8.20
CA ARG A 96 -11.88 10.11 7.46
C ARG A 96 -12.27 11.33 8.29
N GLN A 97 -12.58 11.14 9.57
CA GLN A 97 -12.97 12.23 10.45
C GLN A 97 -11.84 13.25 10.64
N THR A 98 -10.59 12.79 10.76
CA THR A 98 -9.41 13.67 10.85
C THR A 98 -9.29 14.59 9.63
N TYR A 99 -9.47 14.04 8.42
CA TYR A 99 -9.45 14.86 7.20
C TYR A 99 -10.66 15.78 7.08
N LEU A 100 -11.86 15.32 7.45
CA LEU A 100 -13.06 16.16 7.46
C LEU A 100 -12.92 17.35 8.40
N THR A 101 -12.42 17.14 9.62
CA THR A 101 -12.15 18.21 10.58
C THR A 101 -11.08 19.19 10.09
N HIS A 102 -10.06 18.71 9.36
CA HIS A 102 -9.08 19.61 8.74
C HIS A 102 -9.69 20.43 7.60
N LEU A 103 -10.47 19.81 6.71
CA LEU A 103 -11.16 20.48 5.62
C LEU A 103 -12.19 21.49 6.12
N GLU A 104 -12.88 21.19 7.21
CA GLU A 104 -13.86 22.08 7.83
C GLU A 104 -13.19 23.35 8.37
N ARG A 105 -12.07 23.20 9.11
CA ARG A 105 -11.25 24.34 9.55
C ARG A 105 -10.74 25.18 8.38
N CYS A 106 -10.58 24.58 7.21
CA CYS A 106 -10.17 25.26 6.00
C CYS A 106 -11.32 25.89 5.19
N GLY A 107 -12.57 25.75 5.64
CA GLY A 107 -13.75 26.25 4.91
C GLY A 107 -14.02 25.50 3.60
N MET A 108 -13.54 24.27 3.47
CA MET A 108 -13.70 23.44 2.26
C MET A 108 -14.89 22.49 2.36
N VAL A 109 -15.32 22.19 3.58
CA VAL A 109 -16.53 21.44 3.88
C VAL A 109 -17.23 22.08 5.07
N HIS A 110 -18.53 21.84 5.22
CA HIS A 110 -19.28 22.24 6.41
C HIS A 110 -20.09 21.07 6.94
N ALA A 111 -20.10 20.91 8.27
CA ALA A 111 -20.95 19.96 8.95
C ALA A 111 -22.42 20.39 8.86
N VAL A 112 -23.26 19.49 8.37
CA VAL A 112 -24.71 19.63 8.30
C VAL A 112 -25.34 18.60 9.22
N ALA A 113 -26.04 19.10 10.23
CA ALA A 113 -26.83 18.26 11.11
C ALA A 113 -27.99 17.64 10.32
N GLY A 114 -28.15 16.32 10.47
CA GLY A 114 -29.28 15.57 9.97
C GLY A 114 -29.81 14.63 11.04
N GLN A 115 -30.87 13.90 10.71
CA GLN A 115 -31.42 12.87 11.58
C GLN A 115 -31.52 11.54 10.83
N MET A 116 -31.07 10.47 11.48
CA MET A 116 -31.33 9.09 11.06
C MET A 116 -32.52 8.58 11.87
N CYS A 117 -33.56 8.09 11.19
CA CYS A 117 -34.80 7.58 11.81
C CYS A 117 -35.49 8.58 12.77
N GLY A 118 -35.35 9.89 12.55
CA GLY A 118 -36.02 10.95 13.32
C GLY A 118 -35.49 11.20 14.75
N VAL A 119 -34.64 10.32 15.29
CA VAL A 119 -34.18 10.40 16.69
C VAL A 119 -32.67 10.33 16.87
N LEU A 120 -31.92 9.75 15.92
CA LEU A 120 -30.45 9.70 16.01
C LEU A 120 -29.87 10.89 15.23
N PRO A 121 -29.26 11.89 15.91
CA PRO A 121 -28.55 12.95 15.21
C PRO A 121 -27.41 12.34 14.39
N THR A 122 -27.32 12.73 13.13
CA THR A 122 -26.22 12.36 12.24
C THR A 122 -25.56 13.63 11.74
N THR A 123 -24.24 13.62 11.59
CA THR A 123 -23.52 14.73 10.96
C THR A 123 -23.08 14.30 9.58
N ARG A 124 -23.51 15.04 8.56
CA ARG A 124 -23.04 14.89 7.18
C ARG A 124 -22.10 16.04 6.88
N TYR A 125 -21.17 15.84 5.95
CA TYR A 125 -20.30 16.91 5.48
C TYR A 125 -20.64 17.22 4.04
N GLN A 126 -20.86 18.50 3.75
CA GLN A 126 -21.07 19.00 2.40
C GLN A 126 -19.79 19.65 1.91
N ALA A 127 -19.35 19.32 0.69
CA ALA A 127 -18.25 20.02 0.06
C ALA A 127 -18.69 21.43 -0.33
N THR A 128 -17.88 22.42 0.04
CA THR A 128 -18.05 23.79 -0.45
C THR A 128 -17.49 23.87 -1.87
N GLU A 129 -18.26 24.49 -2.76
CA GLU A 129 -17.91 24.65 -4.17
C GLU A 129 -16.85 25.76 -4.32
N THR A 130 -15.60 25.45 -3.97
CA THR A 130 -14.47 26.37 -3.98
C THR A 130 -13.72 26.35 -5.32
N ALA A 131 -12.89 27.36 -5.57
CA ALA A 131 -11.98 27.36 -6.72
C ALA A 131 -11.04 26.14 -6.72
N ILE A 132 -10.64 25.65 -5.53
CA ILE A 132 -9.80 24.47 -5.36
C ILE A 132 -10.56 23.21 -5.78
N SER A 133 -11.82 23.04 -5.37
CA SER A 133 -12.65 21.90 -5.78
C SER A 133 -12.81 21.84 -7.31
N ARG A 134 -13.03 23.00 -7.94
CA ARG A 134 -13.08 23.11 -9.42
C ARG A 134 -11.74 22.80 -10.08
N GLU A 135 -10.63 23.28 -9.52
CA GLU A 135 -9.29 23.00 -10.03
C GLU A 135 -8.97 21.50 -10.00
N ILE A 136 -9.30 20.81 -8.90
CA ILE A 136 -9.12 19.35 -8.77
C ILE A 136 -9.89 18.61 -9.86
N ARG A 137 -11.18 18.93 -10.04
CA ARG A 137 -12.00 18.32 -11.08
C ARG A 137 -11.50 18.65 -12.49
N ALA A 138 -11.15 19.91 -12.76
CA ALA A 138 -10.64 20.35 -14.05
C ALA A 138 -9.33 19.64 -14.44
N ARG A 139 -8.43 19.39 -13.49
CA ARG A 139 -7.19 18.62 -13.74
C ARG A 139 -7.49 17.18 -14.18
N LEU A 140 -8.42 16.50 -13.49
CA LEU A 140 -8.87 15.15 -13.88
C LEU A 140 -9.54 15.15 -15.26
N ASP A 141 -10.46 16.09 -15.49
CA ASP A 141 -11.19 16.20 -16.75
C ASP A 141 -10.23 16.49 -17.92
N ASN A 142 -9.22 17.33 -17.69
CA ASN A 142 -8.22 17.62 -18.71
C ASN A 142 -7.35 16.40 -19.04
N ALA A 143 -6.89 15.65 -18.03
CA ALA A 143 -6.12 14.43 -18.22
C ALA A 143 -6.93 13.38 -19.01
N ILE A 144 -8.20 13.19 -18.65
CA ILE A 144 -9.12 12.27 -19.33
C ILE A 144 -9.39 12.72 -20.76
N ARG A 145 -9.64 14.01 -20.99
CA ARG A 145 -10.00 14.52 -22.32
C ARG A 145 -8.84 14.45 -23.31
N THR A 146 -7.66 14.90 -22.89
CA THR A 146 -6.49 15.06 -23.76
C THR A 146 -5.73 13.76 -23.97
N GLY A 147 -5.77 12.83 -23.02
CA GLY A 147 -4.97 11.60 -23.05
C GLY A 147 -3.46 11.83 -22.93
N VAL A 148 -3.04 13.09 -22.71
CA VAL A 148 -1.65 13.43 -22.42
C VAL A 148 -1.31 12.91 -21.02
N PRO A 149 -0.13 12.30 -20.81
CA PRO A 149 0.28 11.85 -19.48
C PRO A 149 0.20 13.00 -18.46
N PRO A 150 -0.66 12.89 -17.44
CA PRO A 150 -0.77 13.93 -16.42
C PRO A 150 0.43 13.89 -15.48
N ASP A 151 0.57 14.91 -14.64
CA ASP A 151 1.56 14.87 -13.57
C ASP A 151 1.28 13.71 -12.58
N PRO A 152 2.30 13.24 -11.84
CA PRO A 152 2.14 12.10 -10.93
C PRO A 152 1.03 12.27 -9.90
N ARG A 153 0.77 13.51 -9.43
CA ARG A 153 -0.27 13.80 -8.44
C ARG A 153 -1.65 13.55 -9.04
N THR A 154 -1.91 14.07 -10.23
CA THR A 154 -3.18 13.85 -10.94
C THR A 154 -3.35 12.40 -11.39
N ALA A 155 -2.29 11.72 -11.84
CA ALA A 155 -2.33 10.29 -12.15
C ALA A 155 -2.71 9.45 -10.93
N ALA A 156 -2.09 9.72 -9.77
CA ALA A 156 -2.37 8.99 -8.53
C ALA A 156 -3.80 9.25 -8.01
N LEU A 157 -4.27 10.49 -8.09
CA LEU A 157 -5.64 10.84 -7.73
C LEU A 157 -6.65 10.11 -8.62
N ALA A 158 -6.41 10.07 -9.93
CA ALA A 158 -7.24 9.33 -10.88
C ALA A 158 -7.27 7.82 -10.56
N ALA A 159 -6.11 7.24 -10.26
CA ALA A 159 -5.96 5.85 -9.87
C ALA A 159 -6.78 5.50 -8.62
N LEU A 160 -6.69 6.33 -7.58
CA LEU A 160 -7.45 6.18 -6.33
C LEU A 160 -8.96 6.39 -6.55
N ALA A 161 -9.36 7.42 -7.28
CA ALA A 161 -10.76 7.69 -7.60
C ALA A 161 -11.39 6.52 -8.37
N HIS A 162 -10.63 5.89 -9.27
CA HIS A 162 -11.04 4.66 -9.92
C HIS A 162 -11.16 3.49 -8.92
N ALA A 163 -10.12 3.25 -8.14
CA ALA A 163 -10.04 2.11 -7.22
C ALA A 163 -11.12 2.11 -6.13
N VAL A 164 -11.55 3.29 -5.66
CA VAL A 164 -12.65 3.39 -4.69
C VAL A 164 -14.03 3.50 -5.33
N GLY A 165 -14.12 3.44 -6.66
CA GLY A 165 -15.38 3.40 -7.39
C GLY A 165 -16.08 4.75 -7.58
N LEU A 166 -15.36 5.88 -7.48
CA LEU A 166 -15.94 7.23 -7.72
C LEU A 166 -16.29 7.49 -9.18
N GLY A 167 -15.86 6.65 -10.12
CA GLY A 167 -16.07 6.90 -11.55
C GLY A 167 -17.53 7.17 -11.95
N LYS A 168 -18.50 6.48 -11.35
CA LYS A 168 -19.94 6.71 -11.62
C LYS A 168 -20.47 8.00 -10.97
N HIS A 169 -19.86 8.43 -9.88
CA HIS A 169 -20.19 9.68 -9.20
C HIS A 169 -19.64 10.89 -9.98
N LEU A 170 -18.37 10.81 -10.41
CA LEU A 170 -17.70 11.88 -11.15
C LEU A 170 -18.19 12.02 -12.60
N TYR A 171 -18.46 10.88 -13.24
CA TYR A 171 -18.89 10.79 -14.64
C TYR A 171 -20.14 9.90 -14.73
N PRO A 172 -21.33 10.43 -14.37
CA PRO A 172 -22.57 9.65 -14.38
C PRO A 172 -23.05 9.31 -15.79
N GLY A 173 -24.02 8.40 -15.88
CA GLY A 173 -24.70 8.05 -17.13
C GLY A 173 -23.88 7.22 -18.12
N ASN A 174 -24.46 7.01 -19.31
CA ASN A 174 -23.85 6.26 -20.41
C ASN A 174 -22.75 7.07 -21.11
N GLU A 175 -22.94 8.39 -21.23
CA GLU A 175 -21.98 9.32 -21.84
C GLU A 175 -20.64 9.33 -21.07
N GLY A 176 -20.68 9.17 -19.74
CA GLY A 176 -19.49 9.06 -18.89
C GLY A 176 -18.70 7.76 -19.03
N ARG A 177 -19.14 6.78 -19.85
CA ARG A 177 -18.46 5.48 -19.98
C ARG A 177 -17.02 5.62 -20.48
N SER A 178 -16.81 6.45 -21.50
CA SER A 178 -15.47 6.69 -22.06
C SER A 178 -14.55 7.35 -21.03
N SER A 179 -15.05 8.37 -20.31
CA SER A 179 -14.31 9.04 -19.24
C SER A 179 -13.91 8.08 -18.12
N ARG A 180 -14.81 7.18 -17.69
CA ARG A 180 -14.50 6.15 -16.68
C ARG A 180 -13.43 5.16 -17.16
N SER A 181 -13.41 4.84 -18.46
CA SER A 181 -12.35 3.99 -19.03
C SER A 181 -11.01 4.70 -18.97
N ARG A 182 -10.95 5.94 -19.46
CA ARG A 182 -9.72 6.73 -19.46
C ARG A 182 -9.22 7.01 -18.04
N LEU A 183 -10.11 7.27 -17.08
CA LEU A 183 -9.75 7.42 -15.66
C LEU A 183 -9.00 6.19 -15.13
N ARG A 184 -9.41 4.98 -15.52
CA ARG A 184 -8.72 3.74 -15.16
C ARG A 184 -7.37 3.62 -15.87
N ASP A 185 -7.27 4.03 -17.12
CA ASP A 185 -6.01 3.92 -17.88
C ASP A 185 -4.90 4.81 -17.31
N LEU A 186 -5.27 5.92 -16.65
CA LEU A 186 -4.33 6.83 -15.98
C LEU A 186 -3.51 6.17 -14.86
N ILE A 187 -3.95 5.02 -14.33
CA ILE A 187 -3.21 4.22 -13.34
C ILE A 187 -1.78 3.91 -13.81
N ARG A 188 -1.57 3.76 -15.12
CA ARG A 188 -0.28 3.39 -15.71
C ARG A 188 0.78 4.50 -15.61
N HIS A 189 0.38 5.73 -15.29
CA HIS A 189 1.27 6.89 -15.26
C HIS A 189 1.85 7.21 -13.88
N ASP A 190 1.46 6.51 -12.82
CA ASP A 190 2.06 6.66 -11.49
C ASP A 190 2.26 5.30 -10.79
N PRO A 191 3.51 4.87 -10.56
CA PRO A 191 3.80 3.58 -9.94
C PRO A 191 3.20 3.42 -8.54
N MET A 192 3.26 4.46 -7.69
CA MET A 192 2.74 4.39 -6.32
C MET A 192 1.21 4.37 -6.31
N GLY A 193 0.58 5.23 -7.11
CA GLY A 193 -0.86 5.31 -7.32
C GLY A 193 -1.43 4.01 -7.87
N GLY A 194 -0.72 3.36 -8.80
CA GLY A 194 -1.09 2.03 -9.29
C GLY A 194 -0.96 0.94 -8.23
N LEU A 195 0.17 0.88 -7.51
CA LEU A 195 0.35 -0.05 -6.39
C LEU A 195 -0.79 0.07 -5.37
N VAL A 196 -1.09 1.29 -4.96
CA VAL A 196 -2.14 1.58 -3.97
C VAL A 196 -3.53 1.28 -4.52
N ALA A 197 -3.84 1.66 -5.76
CA ALA A 197 -5.11 1.38 -6.41
C ALA A 197 -5.38 -0.14 -6.48
N HIS A 198 -4.38 -0.92 -6.88
CA HIS A 198 -4.46 -2.38 -6.89
C HIS A 198 -4.68 -2.93 -5.48
N ALA A 199 -3.93 -2.46 -4.49
CA ALA A 199 -4.10 -2.88 -3.11
C ALA A 199 -5.49 -2.53 -2.54
N VAL A 200 -6.07 -1.37 -2.89
CA VAL A 200 -7.45 -1.00 -2.53
C VAL A 200 -8.45 -1.98 -3.14
N MET A 201 -8.33 -2.28 -4.44
CA MET A 201 -9.20 -3.25 -5.11
C MET A 201 -9.05 -4.66 -4.54
N ASP A 202 -7.83 -5.08 -4.22
CA ASP A 202 -7.54 -6.36 -3.57
C ASP A 202 -8.21 -6.49 -2.20
N VAL A 203 -8.18 -5.42 -1.37
CA VAL A 203 -8.89 -5.41 -0.09
C VAL A 203 -10.40 -5.51 -0.31
N GLN A 204 -10.97 -4.76 -1.26
CA GLN A 204 -12.40 -4.82 -1.60
C GLN A 204 -12.83 -6.21 -2.09
N ASN A 205 -11.93 -6.90 -2.80
CA ASN A 205 -12.14 -8.26 -3.30
C ASN A 205 -11.84 -9.34 -2.24
N GLY A 206 -11.47 -8.96 -1.00
CA GLY A 206 -11.22 -9.90 0.10
C GLY A 206 -9.82 -10.54 0.14
N VAL A 207 -8.88 -10.09 -0.68
CA VAL A 207 -7.51 -10.67 -0.80
C VAL A 207 -6.63 -10.35 0.41
N ALA A 208 -6.99 -9.32 1.21
CA ALA A 208 -6.20 -8.84 2.34
C ALA A 208 -6.04 -9.84 3.50
N ALA A 209 -6.84 -10.91 3.54
CA ALA A 209 -6.98 -11.79 4.69
C ALA A 209 -6.24 -13.13 4.61
N GLN A 210 -5.47 -13.44 3.56
CA GLN A 210 -4.62 -14.63 3.58
C GLN A 210 -3.23 -14.29 4.16
N PRO A 211 -2.90 -14.69 5.41
CA PRO A 211 -1.51 -14.90 5.74
C PRO A 211 -0.99 -15.98 4.78
N ARG A 212 -0.10 -15.59 3.86
CA ARG A 212 0.67 -16.60 3.12
C ARG A 212 1.37 -17.44 4.17
N ARG A 213 0.93 -18.70 4.34
CA ARG A 213 1.76 -19.74 4.95
C ARG A 213 3.11 -19.59 4.27
N GLN A 214 4.16 -19.32 5.05
CA GLN A 214 5.51 -19.44 4.55
C GLN A 214 5.57 -20.82 3.91
N GLN A 215 5.73 -20.88 2.58
CA GLN A 215 6.27 -22.09 1.98
C GLN A 215 7.67 -22.16 2.56
N ALA A 216 7.82 -22.91 3.65
CA ALA A 216 9.11 -23.46 4.01
C ALA A 216 9.58 -24.13 2.74
N ALA A 217 10.68 -23.62 2.17
CA ALA A 217 11.38 -24.32 1.13
C ALA A 217 11.56 -25.75 1.66
N VAL A 218 10.92 -26.71 0.99
CA VAL A 218 11.18 -28.12 1.26
C VAL A 218 12.61 -28.33 0.78
N ALA A 219 13.56 -28.12 1.67
CA ALA A 219 14.91 -28.59 1.51
C ALA A 219 14.80 -30.11 1.48
N GLY A 220 14.66 -30.66 0.27
CA GLY A 220 14.75 -32.09 0.06
C GLY A 220 16.06 -32.58 0.66
N PRO A 221 16.08 -33.74 1.33
CA PRO A 221 17.29 -34.23 1.96
C PRO A 221 18.35 -34.43 0.88
N VAL A 222 19.44 -33.67 0.98
CA VAL A 222 20.66 -33.90 0.22
C VAL A 222 21.16 -35.29 0.63
N ARG A 223 20.98 -36.28 -0.25
CA ARG A 223 21.58 -37.61 -0.09
C ARG A 223 23.10 -37.46 -0.10
N GLN A 224 23.73 -37.60 1.06
CA GLN A 224 25.16 -37.87 1.13
C GLN A 224 25.43 -39.28 0.58
N PRO A 225 26.46 -39.48 -0.26
CA PRO A 225 26.87 -40.82 -0.65
C PRO A 225 27.47 -41.55 0.56
N ALA A 226 26.87 -42.69 0.89
CA ALA A 226 27.29 -43.54 2.00
C ALA A 226 28.69 -44.12 1.74
N ALA A 227 29.62 -43.84 2.66
CA ALA A 227 30.84 -44.59 2.82
C ALA A 227 30.49 -46.02 3.27
N ARG A 228 30.91 -47.02 2.48
CA ARG A 228 30.87 -48.43 2.90
C ARG A 228 31.95 -48.66 3.95
N ALA A 229 31.54 -48.72 5.20
CA ALA A 229 32.28 -49.37 6.27
C ALA A 229 31.68 -50.78 6.49
N THR A 230 32.46 -51.80 6.20
CA THR A 230 32.17 -53.21 6.51
C THR A 230 32.74 -53.54 7.89
N ALA A 231 31.90 -54.09 8.78
CA ALA A 231 32.28 -54.85 9.98
C ALA A 231 31.62 -56.24 9.81
N ASP A 232 32.38 -57.33 9.61
CA ASP A 232 33.00 -58.25 10.61
C ASP A 232 31.93 -59.03 11.41
N PRO A 233 32.02 -60.37 11.66
CA PRO A 233 33.13 -60.99 12.42
C PRO A 233 33.48 -62.46 12.10
N ALA A 234 34.63 -62.94 12.58
CA ALA A 234 34.76 -64.16 13.43
C ALA A 234 36.19 -64.74 13.46
N GLY A 235 36.67 -65.08 14.67
CA GLY A 235 37.57 -66.20 14.90
C GLY A 235 39.05 -65.88 15.15
N ALA A 236 39.44 -65.81 16.42
CA ALA A 236 40.81 -66.05 16.89
C ALA A 236 41.02 -67.57 17.11
N PRO A 237 42.23 -68.08 17.46
CA PRO A 237 43.62 -67.68 17.14
C PRO A 237 44.48 -68.89 16.65
N VAL A 238 45.73 -68.68 16.19
CA VAL A 238 46.95 -69.46 16.55
C VAL A 238 48.17 -69.13 15.65
N GLN A 239 49.26 -68.73 16.32
CA GLN A 239 50.71 -68.94 16.10
C GLN A 239 51.19 -69.31 14.68
N SER A 240 52.24 -68.72 14.09
CA SER A 240 53.62 -68.74 14.59
C SER A 240 54.57 -68.13 13.53
N ARG A 241 55.57 -67.34 13.97
CA ARG A 241 57.03 -67.49 13.78
C ARG A 241 57.73 -66.49 12.84
N HIS A 242 58.73 -65.81 13.45
CA HIS A 242 60.03 -65.36 12.93
C HIS A 242 60.03 -64.29 11.83
N GLY A 243 60.81 -63.22 11.85
CA GLY A 243 61.88 -62.73 12.73
C GLY A 243 62.63 -61.57 12.05
N HIS A 244 63.45 -60.85 12.82
CA HIS A 244 64.54 -59.92 12.41
C HIS A 244 64.14 -58.62 11.65
N GLY A 245 64.64 -57.42 11.93
CA GLY A 245 65.67 -56.87 12.85
C GLY A 245 65.48 -55.33 12.98
N ARG A 246 65.85 -54.69 14.10
CA ARG A 246 67.07 -53.85 14.32
C ARG A 246 67.26 -52.75 13.24
N MET A 247 67.45 -51.44 13.47
CA MET A 247 67.92 -50.53 14.56
C MET A 247 67.26 -49.14 14.33
N ALA A 248 66.88 -48.31 15.33
CA ALA A 248 67.68 -47.30 16.07
C ALA A 248 68.67 -46.49 15.20
N ARG A 249 68.91 -45.17 15.30
CA ARG A 249 68.49 -44.02 16.14
C ARG A 249 69.25 -42.79 15.56
N VAL A 250 68.72 -41.56 15.72
CA VAL A 250 69.45 -40.28 16.02
C VAL A 250 70.47 -39.80 14.97
N GLY A 251 70.69 -38.53 14.66
CA GLY A 251 70.31 -37.22 15.18
C GLY A 251 71.17 -36.19 14.45
N ALA A 252 70.69 -34.95 14.42
CA ALA A 252 71.28 -33.81 13.73
C ALA A 252 72.70 -33.47 14.22
N ARG A 253 73.48 -32.88 13.32
CA ARG A 253 74.55 -31.94 13.62
C ARG A 253 74.12 -30.56 13.13
#